data_AF-A0A3D2YYI2-F1
#
_entry.id   AF-A0A3D2YYI2-F1
#
_cell.length_a   1.000
_cell.length_b   1.000
_cell.length_c   1.000
_cell.angle_alpha   90.00
_cell.angle_beta   90.00
_cell.angle_gamma   90.00
#
_symmetry.space_group_name_H-M   'P 1'
#
loop_
_entity.id
_entity.type
_entity.pdbx_description
1 polymer ?
#
loop_
_entity_poly.entity_id
_entity_poly.type
_entity_poly.pdbx_seq_one_letter_code
_entity_poly.pdbx_strand_id
1 'polypeptide(L)'
;EAGQSTLARRARFGRAAVALQGGQNAAAIDSLATLLPVLTGTALQPQALALLAQALARADRHLEAATRLSELLLAFPDHDGRRDAQELLGDTYLALGDADRAVELLSSLAGADPQGDVDGSLRLRLAQAHRLRGDAATALNIYDRLLAQNTGPIDTLRLARGRMLARLGRIDEAVDAFGLVRSGPLLSAARIGAADLHFASGQFEQASAAYTPLLADTEDTTIVGRAVVSLYELGRRQEADELADRHRKEFGKYGIWPYLFRLYEGRYWLARREYDKAHDAFDGVAEDAAKNPVSIDMGDGVPIVMRRMAQDPLSAGSFFAATSEWEKMRAEPTEEGTSQALQSQSNFASRFPDSPFSADIYMRLAEFQLAIENLLPAAGAFRRVVDGKHGTAEQRQIAVWQLLQCYSKLSRWDEAMRIARRIQSEFPDHPRVTAVQLEIGYILMNMGQHAQAITALQNVLEWAEGEDAAEARYYIGQAYQNMAEYRKAITAFYEVGFYGADASTQWINTADFQRAQCNEVLGEFEQARRIYNIIIRREGGASEWGGLARQKIESLPPPPPSGN
;
A
#
# COMPACT_ATOMS: atom_id res chain seq x y z
N GLU A 1 19.43 -53.06 44.99
CA GLU A 1 20.60 -53.42 44.13
C GLU A 1 20.26 -53.85 42.69
N ALA A 2 18.99 -54.01 42.29
CA ALA A 2 18.63 -54.37 40.90
C ALA A 2 18.83 -53.26 39.84
N GLY A 3 19.13 -52.02 40.23
CA GLY A 3 19.29 -50.87 39.32
C GLY A 3 20.68 -50.71 38.67
N GLN A 4 21.67 -51.49 39.12
CA GLN A 4 23.06 -51.37 38.65
C GLN A 4 23.47 -52.44 37.64
N SER A 5 22.67 -53.51 37.47
CA SER A 5 22.97 -54.54 36.47
C SER A 5 22.78 -54.02 35.05
N THR A 6 23.78 -54.21 34.19
CA THR A 6 23.74 -53.90 32.75
C THR A 6 22.51 -54.50 32.05
N LEU A 7 22.06 -55.68 32.51
CA LEU A 7 20.86 -56.35 31.99
C LEU A 7 19.58 -55.60 32.36
N ALA A 8 19.49 -55.06 33.58
CA ALA A 8 18.33 -54.29 34.03
C ALA A 8 18.17 -52.98 33.24
N ARG A 9 19.29 -52.31 32.91
CA ARG A 9 19.30 -51.10 32.07
C ARG A 9 18.82 -51.39 30.64
N ARG A 10 19.35 -52.46 30.03
CA ARG A 10 18.92 -52.93 28.70
C ARG A 10 17.45 -53.32 28.65
N ALA A 11 16.95 -54.03 29.66
CA ALA A 11 15.54 -54.41 29.74
C ALA A 11 14.61 -53.19 29.86
N ARG A 12 14.97 -52.19 30.66
CA ARG A 12 14.20 -50.93 30.78
C ARG A 12 14.20 -50.13 29.49
N PHE A 13 15.35 -50.01 28.83
CA PHE A 13 15.45 -49.39 27.51
C PHE A 13 14.57 -50.10 26.48
N GLY A 14 14.66 -51.43 26.39
CA GLY A 14 13.83 -52.22 25.47
C GLY A 14 12.33 -52.08 25.73
N ARG A 15 11.91 -52.04 27.00
CA ARG A 15 10.51 -51.75 27.37
C ARG A 15 10.04 -50.38 26.91
N ALA A 16 10.88 -49.35 27.04
CA ALA A 16 10.54 -48.01 26.58
C ALA A 16 10.44 -47.94 25.04
N ALA A 17 11.30 -48.65 24.33
CA ALA A 17 11.23 -48.76 22.87
C ALA A 17 9.92 -49.43 22.40
N VAL A 18 9.53 -50.53 23.06
CA VAL A 18 8.25 -51.21 22.77
C VAL A 18 7.06 -50.31 23.11
N ALA A 19 7.12 -49.57 24.23
CA ALA A 19 6.07 -48.62 24.60
C ALA A 19 5.89 -47.53 23.52
N LEU A 20 6.98 -46.97 23.00
CA LEU A 20 6.94 -45.98 21.93
C LEU A 20 6.39 -46.55 20.61
N GLN A 21 6.78 -47.77 20.26
CA GLN A 21 6.24 -48.48 19.09
C GLN A 21 4.73 -48.74 19.23
N GLY A 22 4.27 -49.04 20.46
CA GLY A 22 2.85 -49.19 20.79
C GLY A 22 2.08 -47.87 20.96
N GLY A 23 2.68 -46.72 20.64
CA GLY A 23 2.04 -45.40 20.75
C GLY A 23 1.92 -44.85 22.18
N GLN A 24 2.50 -45.50 23.18
CA GLN A 24 2.45 -45.09 24.58
C GLN A 24 3.54 -44.04 24.87
N ASN A 25 3.44 -42.88 24.21
CA ASN A 25 4.48 -41.83 24.23
C ASN A 25 4.81 -41.36 25.66
N ALA A 26 3.80 -41.13 26.50
CA ALA A 26 4.01 -40.68 27.89
C ALA A 26 4.79 -41.71 28.73
N ALA A 27 4.40 -42.99 28.66
CA ALA A 27 5.09 -44.06 29.39
C ALA A 27 6.54 -44.26 28.90
N ALA A 28 6.78 -44.09 27.60
CA ALA A 28 8.13 -44.10 27.02
C ALA A 28 8.97 -42.91 27.53
N ILE A 29 8.41 -41.70 27.54
CA ILE A 29 9.08 -40.49 28.05
C ILE A 29 9.47 -40.67 29.52
N ASP A 30 8.54 -41.08 30.39
CA ASP A 30 8.81 -41.24 31.82
C ASP A 30 9.89 -42.31 32.07
N SER A 31 9.80 -43.42 31.35
CA SER A 31 10.78 -44.51 31.44
C SER A 31 12.17 -44.09 30.97
N LEU A 32 12.27 -43.30 29.90
CA LEU A 32 13.54 -42.86 29.33
C LEU A 32 14.15 -41.70 30.12
N ALA A 33 13.35 -40.74 30.58
CA ALA A 33 13.81 -39.61 31.39
C ALA A 33 14.42 -40.07 32.71
N THR A 34 13.85 -41.09 33.35
CA THR A 34 14.39 -41.68 34.59
C THR A 34 15.61 -42.58 34.33
N LEU A 35 15.71 -43.18 33.14
CA LEU A 35 16.82 -44.06 32.77
C LEU A 35 18.06 -43.28 32.32
N LEU A 36 17.88 -42.12 31.68
CA LEU A 36 18.93 -41.35 31.04
C LEU A 36 20.11 -40.97 31.97
N PRO A 37 19.90 -40.47 33.21
CA PRO A 37 21.01 -40.15 34.11
C PRO A 37 21.90 -41.35 34.44
N VAL A 38 21.30 -42.54 34.49
CA VAL A 38 21.97 -43.81 34.82
C VAL A 38 22.69 -44.42 33.60
N LEU A 39 22.39 -43.93 32.39
CA LEU A 39 23.04 -44.32 31.15
C LEU A 39 24.24 -43.45 30.78
N THR A 40 24.55 -42.40 31.55
CA THR A 40 25.68 -41.48 31.27
C THR A 40 26.99 -42.24 31.07
N GLY A 41 27.68 -41.98 29.96
CA GLY A 41 28.94 -42.63 29.58
C GLY A 41 28.79 -44.06 29.03
N THR A 42 27.57 -44.57 28.88
CA THR A 42 27.32 -45.90 28.31
C THR A 42 27.00 -45.83 26.82
N ALA A 43 27.24 -46.92 26.08
CA ALA A 43 26.90 -47.03 24.66
C ALA A 43 25.39 -46.88 24.37
N LEU A 44 24.52 -47.04 25.38
CA LEU A 44 23.07 -46.87 25.23
C LEU A 44 22.61 -45.41 25.37
N GLN A 45 23.47 -44.50 25.85
CA GLN A 45 23.11 -43.10 26.07
C GLN A 45 22.60 -42.40 24.78
N PRO A 46 23.32 -42.43 23.64
CA PRO A 46 22.83 -41.78 22.42
C PRO A 46 21.51 -42.39 21.92
N GLN A 47 21.35 -43.70 22.04
CA GLN A 47 20.12 -44.40 21.64
C GLN A 47 18.93 -44.02 22.53
N ALA A 48 19.15 -43.86 23.84
CA ALA A 48 18.13 -43.39 24.77
C ALA A 48 17.75 -41.93 24.55
N LEU A 49 18.71 -41.05 24.22
CA LEU A 49 18.44 -39.66 23.86
C LEU A 49 17.61 -39.57 22.57
N ALA A 50 17.99 -40.31 21.53
CA ALA A 50 17.26 -40.34 20.26
C ALA A 50 15.81 -40.81 20.45
N LEU A 51 15.61 -41.91 21.18
CA LEU A 51 14.30 -42.47 21.46
C LEU A 51 13.44 -41.55 22.33
N LEU A 52 14.05 -40.87 23.31
CA LEU A 52 13.36 -39.89 24.16
C LEU A 52 12.91 -38.68 23.33
N ALA A 53 13.80 -38.15 22.49
CA ALA A 53 13.47 -37.06 21.59
C ALA A 53 12.32 -37.41 20.64
N GLN A 54 12.33 -38.62 20.07
CA GLN A 54 11.25 -39.11 19.23
C GLN A 54 9.92 -39.20 20.00
N ALA A 55 9.95 -39.71 21.23
CA ALA A 55 8.76 -39.79 22.07
C ALA A 55 8.21 -38.40 22.44
N LEU A 56 9.09 -37.44 22.72
CA LEU A 56 8.73 -36.04 22.99
C LEU A 56 8.12 -35.37 21.76
N ALA A 57 8.71 -35.56 20.57
CA ALA A 57 8.19 -35.01 19.32
C ALA A 57 6.80 -35.56 18.98
N ARG A 58 6.56 -36.86 19.18
CA ARG A 58 5.24 -37.50 19.00
C ARG A 58 4.21 -37.08 20.05
N ALA A 59 4.63 -36.46 21.13
CA ALA A 59 3.78 -35.93 22.20
C ALA A 59 3.59 -34.41 22.10
N ASP A 60 3.91 -33.80 20.95
CA ASP A 60 3.89 -32.35 20.69
C ASP A 60 4.75 -31.51 21.65
N ARG A 61 5.71 -32.13 22.36
CA ARG A 61 6.67 -31.47 23.26
C ARG A 61 7.91 -31.04 22.48
N HIS A 62 7.71 -30.22 21.44
CA HIS A 62 8.73 -29.90 20.45
C HIS A 62 9.96 -29.17 21.03
N LEU A 63 9.79 -28.28 22.01
CA LEU A 63 10.92 -27.57 22.62
C LEU A 63 11.86 -28.53 23.37
N GLU A 64 11.30 -29.48 24.11
CA GLU A 64 12.08 -30.48 24.83
C GLU A 64 12.72 -31.49 23.87
N ALA A 65 12.00 -31.88 22.82
CA ALA A 65 12.54 -32.73 21.75
C ALA A 65 13.76 -32.07 21.09
N ALA A 66 13.66 -30.79 20.71
CA ALA A 66 14.76 -30.04 20.11
C ALA A 66 15.97 -29.95 21.04
N THR A 67 15.74 -29.78 22.34
CA THR A 67 16.80 -29.75 23.36
C THR A 67 17.55 -31.08 23.41
N ARG A 68 16.83 -32.22 23.46
CA ARG A 68 17.45 -33.55 23.52
C ARG A 68 18.14 -33.96 22.23
N LEU A 69 17.63 -33.54 21.08
CA LEU A 69 18.28 -33.75 19.79
C LEU A 69 19.55 -32.92 19.65
N SER A 70 19.51 -31.67 20.10
CA SER A 70 20.70 -30.81 20.11
C SER A 70 21.79 -31.37 21.02
N GLU A 71 21.40 -31.86 22.22
CA GLU A 71 22.30 -32.57 23.13
C GLU A 71 22.93 -33.81 22.48
N LEU A 72 22.11 -34.66 21.85
CA LEU A 72 22.55 -35.87 21.15
C LEU A 72 23.57 -35.55 20.05
N LEU A 73 23.24 -34.58 19.18
CA LEU A 73 24.05 -34.24 18.01
C LEU A 73 25.38 -33.57 18.36
N LEU A 74 25.41 -32.84 19.48
CA LEU A 74 26.60 -32.17 20.00
C LEU A 74 27.52 -33.13 20.76
N ALA A 75 26.95 -33.94 21.66
CA ALA A 75 27.74 -34.81 22.55
C ALA A 75 28.15 -36.13 21.88
N PHE A 76 27.43 -36.58 20.86
CA PHE A 76 27.70 -37.85 20.17
C PHE A 76 27.78 -37.65 18.65
N PRO A 77 28.88 -37.06 18.13
CA PRO A 77 29.01 -36.79 16.70
C PRO A 77 28.89 -38.02 15.80
N ASP A 78 29.44 -39.15 16.23
CA ASP A 78 29.58 -40.39 15.44
C ASP A 78 28.49 -41.43 15.72
N HIS A 79 27.36 -41.07 16.36
CA HIS A 79 26.34 -42.07 16.70
C HIS A 79 25.59 -42.61 15.48
N ASP A 80 25.29 -43.91 15.52
CA ASP A 80 24.42 -44.57 14.55
C ASP A 80 23.04 -43.91 14.55
N GLY A 81 22.58 -43.43 13.38
CA GLY A 81 21.32 -42.70 13.24
C GLY A 81 21.44 -41.17 13.32
N ARG A 82 22.65 -40.61 13.24
CA ARG A 82 22.88 -39.15 13.23
C ARG A 82 21.97 -38.40 12.26
N ARG A 83 21.85 -38.89 11.03
CA ARG A 83 21.01 -38.27 10.00
C ARG A 83 19.54 -38.22 10.43
N ASP A 84 19.00 -39.33 10.93
CA ASP A 84 17.61 -39.40 11.41
C ASP A 84 17.37 -38.41 12.56
N ALA A 85 18.34 -38.24 13.46
CA ALA A 85 18.27 -37.24 14.53
C ALA A 85 18.31 -35.79 14.00
N GLN A 86 19.13 -35.51 12.97
CA GLN A 86 19.17 -34.20 12.32
C GLN A 86 17.86 -33.90 11.57
N GLU A 87 17.29 -34.88 10.87
CA GLU A 87 16.01 -34.75 10.19
C GLU A 87 14.86 -34.51 11.17
N LEU A 88 14.80 -35.29 12.26
CA LEU A 88 13.81 -35.09 13.32
C LEU A 88 13.97 -33.71 13.99
N LEU A 89 15.20 -33.21 14.13
CA LEU A 89 15.45 -31.86 14.67
C LEU A 89 14.95 -30.79 13.69
N GLY A 90 15.16 -30.98 12.39
CA GLY A 90 14.60 -30.11 11.34
C GLY A 90 13.07 -30.06 11.38
N ASP A 91 12.41 -31.21 11.47
CA ASP A 91 10.95 -31.31 11.64
C ASP A 91 10.48 -30.64 12.94
N THR A 92 11.26 -30.76 14.00
CA THR A 92 10.95 -30.12 15.30
C THR A 92 11.07 -28.60 15.20
N TYR A 93 12.06 -28.06 14.48
CA TYR A 93 12.15 -26.62 14.23
C TYR A 93 10.99 -26.10 13.36
N LEU A 94 10.58 -26.87 12.34
CA LEU A 94 9.38 -26.54 11.56
C LEU A 94 8.12 -26.49 12.44
N ALA A 95 7.93 -27.45 13.34
CA ALA A 95 6.80 -27.49 14.27
C ALA A 95 6.84 -26.35 15.30
N LEU A 96 8.04 -25.91 15.71
CA LEU A 96 8.23 -24.73 16.57
C LEU A 96 8.03 -23.40 15.83
N GLY A 97 7.95 -23.40 14.50
CA GLY A 97 7.94 -22.17 13.69
C GLY A 97 9.31 -21.48 13.62
N ASP A 98 10.38 -22.14 14.05
CA ASP A 98 11.74 -21.61 14.02
C ASP A 98 12.34 -21.79 12.62
N ALA A 99 11.94 -20.89 11.73
CA ALA A 99 12.25 -21.00 10.32
C ALA A 99 13.75 -20.88 10.02
N ASP A 100 14.48 -20.05 10.75
CA ASP A 100 15.90 -19.82 10.51
C ASP A 100 16.74 -21.05 10.82
N ARG A 101 16.56 -21.64 12.01
CA ARG A 101 17.28 -22.88 12.38
C ARG A 101 16.85 -24.07 11.51
N ALA A 102 15.58 -24.13 11.12
CA ALA A 102 15.09 -25.15 10.18
C ALA A 102 15.79 -25.02 8.81
N VAL A 103 15.87 -23.82 8.23
CA VAL A 103 16.54 -23.60 6.95
C VAL A 103 18.02 -23.95 7.03
N GLU A 104 18.73 -23.50 8.07
CA GLU A 104 20.16 -23.78 8.23
C GLU A 104 20.43 -25.29 8.26
N LEU A 105 19.74 -26.01 9.14
CA LEU A 105 19.92 -27.46 9.31
C LEU A 105 19.52 -28.23 8.04
N LEU A 106 18.34 -27.98 7.49
CA LEU A 106 17.84 -28.71 6.32
C LEU A 106 18.64 -28.41 5.04
N SER A 107 19.14 -27.18 4.89
CA SER A 107 20.05 -26.85 3.77
C SER A 107 21.37 -27.60 3.88
N SER A 108 21.93 -27.70 5.09
CA SER A 108 23.16 -28.45 5.33
C SER A 108 23.00 -29.94 5.00
N LEU A 109 21.86 -30.52 5.39
CA LEU A 109 21.54 -31.92 5.11
C LEU A 109 21.36 -32.17 3.60
N ALA A 110 20.62 -31.29 2.93
CA ALA A 110 20.35 -31.42 1.49
C ALA A 110 21.63 -31.27 0.65
N GLY A 111 22.57 -30.43 1.10
CA GLY A 111 23.87 -30.25 0.45
C GLY A 111 24.85 -31.41 0.68
N ALA A 112 24.81 -32.03 1.86
CA ALA A 112 25.74 -33.11 2.23
C ALA A 112 25.46 -34.43 1.49
N ASP A 113 24.19 -34.74 1.21
CA ASP A 113 23.81 -35.92 0.43
C ASP A 113 22.63 -35.64 -0.51
N PRO A 114 22.90 -35.03 -1.68
CA PRO A 114 21.87 -34.77 -2.69
C PRO A 114 21.26 -36.05 -3.28
N GLN A 115 21.97 -37.19 -3.25
CA GLN A 115 21.51 -38.44 -3.85
C GLN A 115 20.62 -39.25 -2.91
N GLY A 116 20.70 -39.02 -1.60
CA GLY A 116 19.84 -39.67 -0.60
C GLY A 116 18.39 -39.14 -0.56
N ASP A 117 18.11 -37.95 -1.08
CA ASP A 117 16.76 -37.35 -1.13
C ASP A 117 15.98 -37.76 -2.41
N VAL A 118 15.86 -39.07 -2.62
CA VAL A 118 15.25 -39.67 -3.82
C VAL A 118 13.76 -39.35 -3.91
N ASP A 119 13.05 -39.32 -2.78
CA ASP A 119 11.62 -39.03 -2.71
C ASP A 119 11.30 -37.53 -2.58
N GLY A 120 12.32 -36.69 -2.46
CA GLY A 120 12.21 -35.24 -2.35
C GLY A 120 11.68 -34.73 -1.00
N SER A 121 11.56 -35.61 0.00
CA SER A 121 11.01 -35.27 1.32
C SER A 121 11.84 -34.22 2.06
N LEU A 122 13.18 -34.28 1.97
CA LEU A 122 14.08 -33.33 2.61
C LEU A 122 13.99 -31.95 1.94
N ARG A 123 13.99 -31.91 0.60
CA ARG A 123 13.76 -30.67 -0.16
C ARG A 123 12.38 -30.09 0.11
N LEU A 124 11.35 -30.92 0.29
CA LEU A 124 10.02 -30.47 0.64
C LEU A 124 10.00 -29.79 2.03
N ARG A 125 10.64 -30.39 3.04
CA ARG A 125 10.81 -29.79 4.38
C ARG A 125 11.57 -28.46 4.31
N LEU A 126 12.63 -28.40 3.49
CA LEU A 126 13.38 -27.16 3.27
C LEU A 126 12.49 -26.07 2.64
N ALA A 127 11.69 -26.40 1.63
CA ALA A 127 10.74 -25.47 1.03
C ALA A 127 9.67 -24.98 2.03
N GLN A 128 9.22 -25.84 2.95
CA GLN A 128 8.35 -25.46 4.04
C GLN A 128 9.03 -24.50 5.03
N ALA A 129 10.32 -24.70 5.33
CA ALA A 129 11.11 -23.80 6.16
C ALA A 129 11.23 -22.40 5.52
N HIS A 130 11.57 -22.33 4.23
CA HIS A 130 11.59 -21.07 3.48
C HIS A 130 10.22 -20.38 3.46
N ARG A 131 9.13 -21.15 3.30
CA ARG A 131 7.77 -20.62 3.39
C ARG A 131 7.46 -19.99 4.75
N LEU A 132 7.88 -20.61 5.85
CA LEU A 132 7.71 -20.08 7.21
C LEU A 132 8.56 -18.82 7.44
N ARG A 133 9.75 -18.77 6.83
CA ARG A 133 10.64 -17.60 6.85
C ARG A 133 10.11 -16.42 6.03
N GLY A 134 9.06 -16.62 5.22
CA GLY A 134 8.52 -15.62 4.29
C GLY A 134 9.25 -15.56 2.94
N ASP A 135 10.19 -16.46 2.70
CA ASP A 135 10.99 -16.55 1.47
C ASP A 135 10.25 -17.37 0.39
N ALA A 136 9.19 -16.76 -0.15
CA ALA A 136 8.32 -17.41 -1.13
C ALA A 136 9.03 -17.76 -2.44
N ALA A 137 10.03 -16.96 -2.86
CA ALA A 137 10.78 -17.18 -4.09
C ALA A 137 11.64 -18.45 -4.02
N THR A 138 12.37 -18.65 -2.92
CA THR A 138 13.20 -19.85 -2.75
C THR A 138 12.34 -21.10 -2.58
N ALA A 139 11.26 -21.01 -1.79
CA ALA A 139 10.30 -22.10 -1.65
C ALA A 139 9.71 -22.52 -3.02
N LEU A 140 9.32 -21.54 -3.84
CA LEU A 140 8.79 -21.78 -5.19
C LEU A 140 9.78 -22.52 -6.09
N ASN A 141 11.05 -22.10 -6.13
CA ASN A 141 12.09 -22.75 -6.93
C ASN A 141 12.27 -24.23 -6.53
N ILE A 142 12.22 -24.53 -5.22
CA ILE A 142 12.29 -25.92 -4.76
C ILE A 142 11.07 -26.72 -5.23
N TYR A 143 9.85 -26.18 -5.10
CA TYR A 143 8.64 -26.86 -5.59
C TYR A 143 8.68 -27.09 -7.10
N ASP A 144 9.13 -26.11 -7.89
CA ASP A 144 9.26 -26.23 -9.35
C ASP A 144 10.24 -27.35 -9.74
N ARG A 145 11.38 -27.47 -9.05
CA ARG A 145 12.35 -28.55 -9.27
C ARG A 145 11.77 -29.92 -8.93
N LEU A 146 11.07 -30.05 -7.80
CA LEU A 146 10.44 -31.30 -7.38
C LEU A 146 9.36 -31.73 -8.38
N LEU A 147 8.54 -30.79 -8.87
CA LEU A 147 7.53 -31.05 -9.89
C LEU A 147 8.14 -31.44 -11.24
N ALA A 148 9.20 -30.76 -11.68
CA ALA A 148 9.89 -31.08 -12.93
C ALA A 148 10.52 -32.49 -12.91
N GLN A 149 10.95 -32.95 -11.73
CA GLN A 149 11.48 -34.29 -11.49
C GLN A 149 10.37 -35.32 -11.22
N ASN A 150 9.10 -34.91 -11.19
CA ASN A 150 7.95 -35.74 -10.80
C ASN A 150 8.19 -36.49 -9.47
N THR A 151 8.79 -35.79 -8.50
CA THR A 151 9.24 -36.34 -7.22
C THR A 151 8.43 -35.75 -6.07
N GLY A 152 7.97 -36.61 -5.15
CA GLY A 152 7.15 -36.21 -3.99
C GLY A 152 5.65 -36.14 -4.26
N PRO A 153 4.86 -35.64 -3.29
CA PRO A 153 3.39 -35.60 -3.39
C PRO A 153 2.93 -34.50 -4.34
N ILE A 154 2.75 -34.84 -5.62
CA ILE A 154 2.53 -33.90 -6.73
C ILE A 154 1.38 -32.89 -6.48
N ASP A 155 0.22 -33.32 -6.01
CA ASP A 155 -0.90 -32.41 -5.77
C ASP A 155 -0.68 -31.49 -4.56
N THR A 156 0.05 -31.97 -3.53
CA THR A 156 0.49 -31.13 -2.40
C THR A 156 1.48 -30.07 -2.88
N LEU A 157 2.42 -30.45 -3.75
CA LEU A 157 3.40 -29.55 -4.36
C LEU A 157 2.71 -28.49 -5.23
N ARG A 158 1.74 -28.88 -6.07
CA ARG A 158 0.95 -27.94 -6.90
C ARG A 158 0.19 -26.92 -6.07
N LEU A 159 -0.49 -27.37 -5.00
CA LEU A 159 -1.18 -26.48 -4.07
C LEU A 159 -0.20 -25.51 -3.37
N ALA A 160 0.94 -26.02 -2.91
CA ALA A 160 1.97 -25.19 -2.27
C ALA A 160 2.59 -24.18 -3.26
N ARG A 161 2.86 -24.62 -4.50
CA ARG A 161 3.33 -23.78 -5.61
C ARG A 161 2.35 -22.64 -5.89
N GLY A 162 1.06 -22.93 -6.06
CA GLY A 162 0.02 -21.92 -6.29
C GLY A 162 -0.03 -20.87 -5.17
N ARG A 163 0.08 -21.31 -3.91
CA ARG A 163 0.16 -20.38 -2.76
C ARG A 163 1.42 -19.50 -2.76
N MET A 164 2.56 -20.00 -3.22
CA MET A 164 3.78 -19.18 -3.32
C MET A 164 3.70 -18.18 -4.47
N LEU A 165 3.18 -18.60 -5.62
CA LEU A 165 2.94 -17.71 -6.76
C LEU A 165 1.96 -16.58 -6.40
N ALA A 166 0.88 -16.91 -5.68
CA ALA A 166 -0.05 -15.93 -5.14
C ALA A 166 0.64 -14.87 -4.27
N ARG A 167 1.52 -15.29 -3.35
CA ARG A 167 2.27 -14.37 -2.48
C ARG A 167 3.26 -13.49 -3.24
N LEU A 168 3.75 -13.96 -4.38
CA LEU A 168 4.62 -13.20 -5.27
C LEU A 168 3.83 -12.31 -6.25
N GLY A 169 2.49 -12.28 -6.17
CA GLY A 169 1.64 -11.50 -7.07
C GLY A 169 1.51 -12.09 -8.48
N ARG A 170 1.98 -13.33 -8.71
CA ARG A 170 1.91 -14.03 -10.00
C ARG A 170 0.57 -14.77 -10.13
N ILE A 171 -0.50 -14.01 -10.29
CA ILE A 171 -1.89 -14.49 -10.15
C ILE A 171 -2.24 -15.58 -11.16
N ASP A 172 -2.00 -15.34 -12.46
CA ASP A 172 -2.40 -16.29 -13.51
C ASP A 172 -1.68 -17.64 -13.33
N GLU A 173 -0.37 -17.62 -13.06
CA GLU A 173 0.39 -18.82 -12.80
C GLU A 173 -0.03 -19.55 -11.52
N ALA A 174 -0.50 -18.81 -10.51
CA ALA A 174 -1.03 -19.38 -9.28
C ALA A 174 -2.35 -20.12 -9.55
N VAL A 175 -3.25 -19.51 -10.32
CA VAL A 175 -4.53 -20.10 -10.75
C VAL A 175 -4.28 -21.35 -11.58
N ASP A 176 -3.34 -21.31 -12.53
CA ASP A 176 -2.94 -22.47 -13.34
C ASP A 176 -2.41 -23.60 -12.44
N ALA A 177 -1.56 -23.28 -11.46
CA ALA A 177 -1.04 -24.26 -10.51
C ALA A 177 -2.17 -24.93 -9.70
N PHE A 178 -3.18 -24.17 -9.27
CA PHE A 178 -4.36 -24.71 -8.58
C PHE A 178 -5.21 -25.58 -9.50
N GLY A 179 -5.40 -25.19 -10.77
CA GLY A 179 -6.15 -25.96 -11.77
C GLY A 179 -5.54 -27.32 -12.12
N LEU A 180 -4.25 -27.52 -11.83
CA LEU A 180 -3.56 -28.80 -12.02
C LEU A 180 -3.75 -29.79 -10.86
N VAL A 181 -4.32 -29.39 -9.72
CA VAL A 181 -4.64 -30.30 -8.61
C VAL A 181 -5.81 -31.19 -9.01
N ARG A 182 -5.68 -32.52 -8.92
CA ARG A 182 -6.69 -33.47 -9.44
C ARG A 182 -7.39 -34.31 -8.38
N SER A 183 -6.83 -34.44 -7.18
CA SER A 183 -7.28 -35.45 -6.21
C SER A 183 -7.58 -34.94 -4.80
N GLY A 184 -8.55 -35.62 -4.15
CA GLY A 184 -8.76 -35.62 -2.71
C GLY A 184 -9.24 -34.30 -2.07
N PRO A 185 -9.10 -34.17 -0.74
CA PRO A 185 -9.46 -32.97 0.03
C PRO A 185 -8.72 -31.69 -0.43
N LEU A 186 -7.59 -31.84 -1.14
CA LEU A 186 -6.79 -30.72 -1.65
C LEU A 186 -7.44 -30.02 -2.83
N LEU A 187 -8.30 -30.71 -3.59
CA LEU A 187 -8.99 -30.12 -4.75
C LEU A 187 -9.89 -28.96 -4.32
N SER A 188 -10.65 -29.13 -3.23
CA SER A 188 -11.50 -28.05 -2.70
C SER A 188 -10.67 -26.85 -2.27
N ALA A 189 -9.56 -27.08 -1.57
CA ALA A 189 -8.65 -26.01 -1.15
C ALA A 189 -8.01 -25.28 -2.36
N ALA A 190 -7.67 -26.00 -3.43
CA ALA A 190 -7.14 -25.41 -4.65
C ALA A 190 -8.19 -24.57 -5.38
N ARG A 191 -9.43 -25.07 -5.49
CA ARG A 191 -10.55 -24.35 -6.13
C ARG A 191 -10.92 -23.08 -5.38
N ILE A 192 -11.01 -23.15 -4.05
CA ILE A 192 -11.22 -21.97 -3.19
C ILE A 192 -10.08 -20.98 -3.39
N GLY A 193 -8.82 -21.45 -3.34
CA GLY A 193 -7.65 -20.60 -3.57
C GLY A 193 -7.69 -19.88 -4.92
N ALA A 194 -8.07 -20.56 -6.00
CA ALA A 194 -8.24 -19.94 -7.31
C ALA A 194 -9.38 -18.91 -7.35
N ALA A 195 -10.54 -19.25 -6.79
CA ALA A 195 -11.69 -18.34 -6.72
C ALA A 195 -11.38 -17.08 -5.91
N ASP A 196 -10.69 -17.25 -4.78
CA ASP A 196 -10.24 -16.18 -3.90
C ASP A 196 -9.24 -15.25 -4.60
N LEU A 197 -8.33 -15.80 -5.41
CA LEU A 197 -7.39 -14.99 -6.18
C LEU A 197 -8.08 -14.16 -7.26
N HIS A 198 -9.02 -14.74 -8.00
CA HIS A 198 -9.82 -13.98 -8.96
C HIS A 198 -10.62 -12.88 -8.26
N PHE A 199 -11.20 -13.18 -7.10
CA PHE A 199 -11.93 -12.20 -6.30
C PHE A 199 -11.04 -11.05 -5.81
N ALA A 200 -9.90 -11.37 -5.20
CA ALA A 200 -8.96 -10.39 -4.67
C ALA A 200 -8.33 -9.52 -5.76
N SER A 201 -8.17 -10.05 -6.98
CA SER A 201 -7.66 -9.33 -8.15
C SER A 201 -8.72 -8.53 -8.92
N GLY A 202 -9.98 -8.52 -8.47
CA GLY A 202 -11.07 -7.80 -9.12
C GLY A 202 -11.59 -8.46 -10.42
N GLN A 203 -11.15 -9.69 -10.69
CA GLN A 203 -11.58 -10.49 -11.84
C GLN A 203 -12.92 -11.18 -11.52
N PHE A 204 -13.97 -10.37 -11.34
CA PHE A 204 -15.25 -10.83 -10.79
C PHE A 204 -15.99 -11.85 -11.67
N GLU A 205 -15.78 -11.82 -12.98
CA GLU A 205 -16.36 -12.80 -13.91
C GLU A 205 -15.78 -14.20 -13.65
N GLN A 206 -14.45 -14.29 -13.60
CA GLN A 206 -13.73 -15.51 -13.26
C GLN A 206 -14.03 -15.97 -11.83
N ALA A 207 -14.12 -15.03 -10.89
CA ALA A 207 -14.44 -15.32 -9.50
C ALA A 207 -15.85 -15.93 -9.37
N SER A 208 -16.85 -15.32 -10.00
CA SER A 208 -18.23 -15.82 -10.03
C SER A 208 -18.30 -17.24 -10.60
N ALA A 209 -17.63 -17.48 -11.74
CA ALA A 209 -17.56 -18.80 -12.35
C ALA A 209 -16.88 -19.83 -11.43
N ALA A 210 -15.81 -19.44 -10.73
CA ALA A 210 -15.05 -20.31 -9.83
C ALA A 210 -15.78 -20.62 -8.52
N TYR A 211 -16.58 -19.68 -7.98
CA TYR A 211 -17.39 -19.92 -6.78
C TYR A 211 -18.63 -20.76 -7.05
N THR A 212 -19.24 -20.64 -8.22
CA THR A 212 -20.48 -21.36 -8.59
C THR A 212 -20.46 -22.86 -8.23
N PRO A 213 -19.45 -23.67 -8.62
CA PRO A 213 -19.41 -25.10 -8.26
C PRO A 213 -19.13 -25.36 -6.77
N LEU A 214 -18.74 -24.34 -5.99
CA LEU A 214 -18.49 -24.44 -4.55
C LEU A 214 -19.74 -24.13 -3.71
N LEU A 215 -20.83 -23.64 -4.33
CA LEU A 215 -22.03 -23.18 -3.63
C LEU A 215 -23.02 -24.29 -3.24
N ALA A 216 -22.88 -25.51 -3.77
CA ALA A 216 -23.88 -26.57 -3.61
C ALA A 216 -23.91 -27.17 -2.19
N ASP A 217 -22.75 -27.30 -1.54
CA ASP A 217 -22.61 -28.01 -0.25
C ASP A 217 -21.69 -27.26 0.75
N THR A 218 -21.60 -25.93 0.65
CA THR A 218 -20.73 -25.13 1.51
C THR A 218 -21.43 -24.62 2.76
N GLU A 219 -20.82 -24.84 3.93
CA GLU A 219 -21.17 -24.15 5.19
C GLU A 219 -20.32 -22.88 5.39
N ASP A 220 -19.38 -22.61 4.48
CA ASP A 220 -18.53 -21.42 4.55
C ASP A 220 -19.28 -20.19 4.01
N THR A 221 -19.71 -19.36 4.95
CA THR A 221 -20.34 -18.06 4.72
C THR A 221 -19.51 -17.13 3.83
N THR A 222 -18.18 -17.30 3.83
CA THR A 222 -17.24 -16.49 3.04
C THR A 222 -17.35 -16.79 1.55
N ILE A 223 -17.46 -18.06 1.18
CA ILE A 223 -17.62 -18.50 -0.21
C ILE A 223 -18.91 -17.91 -0.79
N VAL A 224 -20.01 -18.04 -0.05
CA VAL A 224 -21.31 -17.49 -0.46
C VAL A 224 -21.24 -15.97 -0.55
N GLY A 225 -20.65 -15.32 0.45
CA GLY A 225 -20.54 -13.87 0.50
C GLY A 225 -19.72 -13.28 -0.66
N ARG A 226 -18.56 -13.86 -0.98
CA ARG A 226 -17.73 -13.43 -2.12
C ARG A 226 -18.41 -13.69 -3.46
N ALA A 227 -19.18 -14.77 -3.58
CA ALA A 227 -19.99 -15.03 -4.77
C ALA A 227 -21.08 -13.96 -4.97
N VAL A 228 -21.82 -13.60 -3.92
CA VAL A 228 -22.82 -12.50 -3.97
C VAL A 228 -22.16 -11.19 -4.39
N VAL A 229 -21.04 -10.83 -3.76
CA VAL A 229 -20.31 -9.60 -4.10
C VAL A 229 -19.84 -9.60 -5.56
N SER A 230 -19.33 -10.73 -6.04
CA SER A 230 -18.92 -10.86 -7.45
C SER A 230 -20.10 -10.60 -8.40
N LEU A 231 -21.30 -11.10 -8.09
CA LEU A 231 -22.50 -10.88 -8.89
C LEU A 231 -22.95 -9.40 -8.89
N TYR A 232 -22.86 -8.71 -7.75
CA TYR A 232 -23.14 -7.27 -7.70
C TYR A 232 -22.16 -6.44 -8.53
N GLU A 233 -20.85 -6.73 -8.44
CA GLU A 233 -19.82 -6.03 -9.24
C GLU A 233 -19.97 -6.30 -10.74
N LEU A 234 -20.53 -7.45 -11.13
CA LEU A 234 -20.91 -7.76 -12.52
C LEU A 234 -22.24 -7.13 -12.97
N GLY A 235 -22.96 -6.47 -12.06
CA GLY A 235 -24.30 -5.93 -12.33
C GLY A 235 -25.40 -7.00 -12.48
N ARG A 236 -25.10 -8.26 -12.15
CA ARG A 236 -26.04 -9.41 -12.18
C ARG A 236 -26.89 -9.43 -10.90
N ARG A 237 -27.60 -8.33 -10.65
CA ARG A 237 -28.28 -8.09 -9.39
C ARG A 237 -29.29 -9.17 -9.01
N GLN A 238 -30.12 -9.61 -9.96
CA GLN A 238 -31.18 -10.59 -9.63
C GLN A 238 -30.57 -11.85 -9.00
N GLU A 239 -29.50 -12.36 -9.59
CA GLU A 239 -28.78 -13.53 -9.08
C GLU A 239 -28.07 -13.24 -7.76
N ALA A 240 -27.54 -12.03 -7.59
CA ALA A 240 -26.94 -11.58 -6.33
C ALA A 240 -27.97 -11.56 -5.19
N ASP A 241 -29.15 -11.00 -5.44
CA ASP A 241 -30.25 -10.88 -4.46
C ASP A 241 -30.78 -12.28 -4.08
N GLU A 242 -30.97 -13.18 -5.06
CA GLU A 242 -31.38 -14.57 -4.82
C GLU A 242 -30.38 -15.31 -3.93
N LEU A 243 -29.08 -15.15 -4.21
CA LEU A 243 -28.01 -15.78 -3.44
C LEU A 243 -27.84 -15.15 -2.04
N ALA A 244 -28.02 -13.83 -1.91
CA ALA A 244 -28.00 -13.11 -0.64
C ALA A 244 -29.19 -13.50 0.26
N ASP A 245 -30.37 -13.72 -0.33
CA ASP A 245 -31.54 -14.21 0.41
C ASP A 245 -31.38 -15.66 0.86
N ARG A 246 -30.73 -16.51 0.04
CA ARG A 246 -30.36 -17.86 0.45
C ARG A 246 -29.39 -17.81 1.64
N HIS A 247 -28.35 -16.99 1.56
CA HIS A 247 -27.40 -16.76 2.64
C HIS A 247 -28.11 -16.34 3.94
N ARG A 248 -29.04 -15.37 3.85
CA ARG A 248 -29.81 -14.90 5.02
C ARG A 248 -30.65 -16.01 5.65
N LYS A 249 -31.23 -16.90 4.85
CA LYS A 249 -32.04 -18.04 5.33
C LYS A 249 -31.19 -19.10 6.01
N GLU A 250 -29.99 -19.36 5.50
CA GLU A 250 -29.09 -20.41 6.00
C GLU A 250 -28.26 -19.95 7.21
N PHE A 251 -27.69 -18.74 7.16
CA PHE A 251 -26.73 -18.24 8.14
C PHE A 251 -27.29 -17.16 9.08
N GLY A 252 -28.53 -16.71 8.82
CA GLY A 252 -29.22 -15.69 9.61
C GLY A 252 -28.99 -14.26 9.13
N LYS A 253 -29.61 -13.31 9.84
CA LYS A 253 -29.67 -11.88 9.46
C LYS A 253 -28.59 -11.00 10.09
N TYR A 254 -27.73 -11.58 10.91
CA TYR A 254 -26.69 -10.87 11.66
C TYR A 254 -25.30 -11.30 11.19
N GLY A 255 -24.31 -10.45 11.43
CA GLY A 255 -22.94 -10.64 10.96
C GLY A 255 -22.56 -9.63 9.87
N ILE A 256 -21.37 -9.77 9.30
CA ILE A 256 -20.84 -8.75 8.38
C ILE A 256 -21.46 -8.78 6.98
N TRP A 257 -21.80 -9.98 6.49
CA TRP A 257 -22.24 -10.19 5.12
C TRP A 257 -23.55 -9.46 4.77
N PRO A 258 -24.60 -9.47 5.62
CA PRO A 258 -25.81 -8.68 5.36
C PRO A 258 -25.55 -7.18 5.14
N TYR A 259 -24.61 -6.58 5.88
CA TYR A 259 -24.21 -5.19 5.68
C TYR A 259 -23.49 -5.01 4.35
N LEU A 260 -22.53 -5.89 4.05
CA LEU A 260 -21.83 -5.84 2.77
C LEU A 260 -22.79 -5.99 1.59
N PHE A 261 -23.73 -6.93 1.62
CA PHE A 261 -24.70 -7.10 0.54
C PHE A 261 -25.49 -5.82 0.26
N ARG A 262 -26.01 -5.14 1.30
CA ARG A 262 -26.70 -3.86 1.15
C ARG A 262 -25.78 -2.73 0.67
N LEU A 263 -24.53 -2.67 1.13
CA LEU A 263 -23.55 -1.69 0.63
C LEU A 263 -23.25 -1.93 -0.85
N TYR A 264 -23.12 -3.18 -1.29
CA TYR A 264 -22.91 -3.50 -2.70
C TYR A 264 -24.16 -3.27 -3.56
N GLU A 265 -25.36 -3.51 -3.02
CA GLU A 265 -26.62 -3.11 -3.64
C GLU A 265 -26.70 -1.59 -3.82
N GLY A 266 -26.37 -0.82 -2.79
CA GLY A 266 -26.30 0.65 -2.86
C GLY A 266 -25.31 1.13 -3.93
N ARG A 267 -24.14 0.49 -4.03
CA ARG A 267 -23.14 0.78 -5.08
C ARG A 267 -23.66 0.45 -6.47
N TYR A 268 -24.40 -0.65 -6.63
CA TYR A 268 -25.07 -0.99 -7.88
C TYR A 268 -26.05 0.11 -8.31
N TRP A 269 -26.84 0.65 -7.38
CA TRP A 269 -27.75 1.77 -7.67
C TRP A 269 -27.01 3.06 -8.01
N LEU A 270 -25.96 3.37 -7.25
CA LEU A 270 -25.13 4.55 -7.47
C LEU A 270 -24.50 4.54 -8.88
N ALA A 271 -24.00 3.39 -9.34
CA ALA A 271 -23.44 3.22 -10.68
C ALA A 271 -24.48 3.48 -11.81
N ARG A 272 -25.77 3.31 -11.52
CA ARG A 272 -26.89 3.57 -12.45
C ARG A 272 -27.50 4.97 -12.28
N ARG A 273 -26.90 5.81 -11.44
CA ARG A 273 -27.37 7.18 -11.10
C ARG A 273 -28.75 7.19 -10.42
N GLU A 274 -29.13 6.09 -9.79
CA GLU A 274 -30.35 5.98 -8.99
C GLU A 274 -30.03 6.43 -7.55
N TYR A 275 -29.73 7.72 -7.39
CA TYR A 275 -29.10 8.26 -6.17
C TYR A 275 -29.94 8.07 -4.91
N ASP A 276 -31.26 8.21 -4.99
CA ASP A 276 -32.15 8.08 -3.83
C ASP A 276 -32.18 6.63 -3.33
N LYS A 277 -32.29 5.66 -4.24
CA LYS A 277 -32.22 4.22 -3.89
C LYS A 277 -30.86 3.84 -3.32
N ALA A 278 -29.79 4.42 -3.85
CA ALA A 278 -28.46 4.22 -3.32
C ALA A 278 -28.35 4.79 -1.90
N HIS A 279 -28.80 6.02 -1.69
CA HIS A 279 -28.81 6.68 -0.38
C HIS A 279 -29.59 5.86 0.66
N ASP A 280 -30.82 5.43 0.35
CA ASP A 280 -31.65 4.63 1.27
C ASP A 280 -30.96 3.32 1.67
N ALA A 281 -30.30 2.63 0.72
CA ALA A 281 -29.57 1.40 1.01
C ALA A 281 -28.38 1.64 1.95
N PHE A 282 -27.65 2.74 1.75
CA PHE A 282 -26.48 3.09 2.56
C PHE A 282 -26.86 3.61 3.95
N ASP A 283 -27.88 4.47 4.04
CA ASP A 283 -28.37 5.00 5.30
C ASP A 283 -28.97 3.88 6.17
N GLY A 284 -29.72 2.95 5.56
CA GLY A 284 -30.21 1.77 6.26
C GLY A 284 -29.09 0.90 6.85
N VAL A 285 -27.91 0.83 6.21
CA VAL A 285 -26.73 0.16 6.79
C VAL A 285 -26.20 0.96 7.98
N ALA A 286 -26.09 2.28 7.86
CA ALA A 286 -25.64 3.13 8.96
C ALA A 286 -26.56 3.03 10.19
N GLU A 287 -27.87 3.08 10.00
CA GLU A 287 -28.85 2.94 11.08
C GLU A 287 -28.79 1.58 11.77
N ASP A 288 -28.72 0.50 10.99
CA ASP A 288 -28.72 -0.86 11.54
C ASP A 288 -27.39 -1.20 12.23
N ALA A 289 -26.26 -0.74 11.68
CA ALA A 289 -24.94 -0.92 12.28
C ALA A 289 -24.74 -0.05 13.54
N ALA A 290 -25.39 1.11 13.63
CA ALA A 290 -25.42 1.90 14.87
C ALA A 290 -26.12 1.16 16.02
N LYS A 291 -27.16 0.36 15.70
CA LYS A 291 -27.91 -0.44 16.68
C LYS A 291 -27.21 -1.77 16.98
N ASN A 292 -26.55 -2.36 15.99
CA ASN A 292 -25.92 -3.69 16.07
C ASN A 292 -24.49 -3.64 15.50
N PRO A 293 -23.52 -3.08 16.26
CA PRO A 293 -22.17 -2.88 15.75
C PRO A 293 -21.46 -4.22 15.49
N VAL A 294 -20.83 -4.33 14.32
CA VAL A 294 -20.00 -5.47 13.90
C VAL A 294 -18.77 -4.92 13.20
N SER A 295 -17.60 -5.49 13.48
CA SER A 295 -16.33 -5.14 12.84
C SER A 295 -15.51 -6.41 12.62
N ILE A 296 -14.99 -6.60 11.41
CA ILE A 296 -14.14 -7.74 11.05
C ILE A 296 -12.98 -7.25 10.19
N ASP A 297 -11.75 -7.61 10.58
CA ASP A 297 -10.60 -7.53 9.68
C ASP A 297 -10.61 -8.74 8.74
N MET A 298 -10.93 -8.49 7.46
CA MET A 298 -10.96 -9.52 6.43
C MET A 298 -9.56 -9.91 5.90
N GLY A 299 -8.50 -9.24 6.38
CA GLY A 299 -7.13 -9.47 5.95
C GLY A 299 -6.86 -9.07 4.50
N ASP A 300 -5.69 -9.48 3.99
CA ASP A 300 -5.17 -9.00 2.70
C ASP A 300 -5.79 -9.65 1.44
N GLY A 301 -6.62 -10.67 1.62
CA GLY A 301 -7.23 -11.47 0.54
C GLY A 301 -8.56 -10.95 -0.01
N VAL A 302 -8.85 -9.65 0.14
CA VAL A 302 -10.07 -9.01 -0.39
C VAL A 302 -9.79 -7.59 -0.90
N PRO A 303 -10.61 -7.06 -1.83
CA PRO A 303 -10.49 -5.68 -2.28
C PRO A 303 -10.51 -4.68 -1.12
N ILE A 304 -9.66 -3.64 -1.21
CA ILE A 304 -9.45 -2.70 -0.09
C ILE A 304 -10.73 -1.98 0.35
N VAL A 305 -11.60 -1.64 -0.60
CA VAL A 305 -12.89 -1.00 -0.32
C VAL A 305 -13.78 -1.92 0.52
N MET A 306 -13.83 -3.21 0.18
CA MET A 306 -14.58 -4.21 0.95
C MET A 306 -14.01 -4.35 2.37
N ARG A 307 -12.69 -4.37 2.52
CA ARG A 307 -12.03 -4.44 3.82
C ARG A 307 -12.41 -3.25 4.69
N ARG A 308 -12.38 -2.03 4.15
CA ARG A 308 -12.79 -0.81 4.83
C ARG A 308 -14.27 -0.85 5.25
N MET A 309 -15.15 -1.33 4.37
CA MET A 309 -16.57 -1.53 4.68
C MET A 309 -16.77 -2.53 5.82
N ALA A 310 -16.00 -3.62 5.84
CA ALA A 310 -16.10 -4.65 6.86
C ALA A 310 -15.53 -4.21 8.22
N GLN A 311 -14.52 -3.34 8.21
CA GLN A 311 -13.89 -2.82 9.41
C GLN A 311 -14.82 -1.87 10.18
N ASP A 312 -15.60 -1.05 9.48
CA ASP A 312 -16.55 -0.12 10.10
C ASP A 312 -17.78 0.09 9.20
N PRO A 313 -18.79 -0.80 9.29
CA PRO A 313 -20.02 -0.71 8.49
C PRO A 313 -20.82 0.57 8.75
N LEU A 314 -20.74 1.12 9.97
CA LEU A 314 -21.46 2.34 10.35
C LEU A 314 -20.90 3.54 9.57
N SER A 315 -19.58 3.75 9.61
CA SER A 315 -18.99 4.83 8.82
C SER A 315 -19.02 4.50 7.33
N ALA A 316 -18.96 3.23 6.91
CA ALA A 316 -19.15 2.88 5.50
C ALA A 316 -20.53 3.31 4.98
N GLY A 317 -21.62 2.95 5.68
CA GLY A 317 -22.98 3.37 5.31
C GLY A 317 -23.11 4.89 5.27
N SER A 318 -22.64 5.59 6.30
CA SER A 318 -22.68 7.06 6.36
C SER A 318 -21.86 7.71 5.23
N PHE A 319 -20.70 7.15 4.90
CA PHE A 319 -19.83 7.62 3.83
C PHE A 319 -20.50 7.49 2.46
N PHE A 320 -21.06 6.32 2.18
CA PHE A 320 -21.69 6.07 0.90
C PHE A 320 -23.02 6.82 0.75
N ALA A 321 -23.79 7.02 1.83
CA ALA A 321 -24.98 7.88 1.82
C ALA A 321 -24.62 9.33 1.46
N ALA A 322 -23.59 9.89 2.12
CA ALA A 322 -23.06 11.22 1.79
C ALA A 322 -22.46 11.28 0.37
N THR A 323 -21.95 10.17 -0.16
CA THR A 323 -21.47 10.06 -1.54
C THR A 323 -22.60 10.06 -2.55
N SER A 324 -23.71 9.38 -2.28
CA SER A 324 -24.88 9.42 -3.16
C SER A 324 -25.42 10.83 -3.33
N GLU A 325 -25.53 11.59 -2.24
CA GLU A 325 -25.95 13.01 -2.31
C GLU A 325 -24.93 13.88 -3.05
N TRP A 326 -23.64 13.63 -2.85
CA TRP A 326 -22.57 14.33 -3.56
C TRP A 326 -22.63 14.12 -5.07
N GLU A 327 -22.79 12.87 -5.51
CA GLU A 327 -22.89 12.56 -6.94
C GLU A 327 -24.22 13.04 -7.54
N LYS A 328 -25.32 13.02 -6.78
CA LYS A 328 -26.60 13.63 -7.17
C LYS A 328 -26.42 15.13 -7.44
N MET A 329 -25.80 15.84 -6.50
CA MET A 329 -25.50 17.26 -6.63
C MET A 329 -24.62 17.56 -7.85
N ARG A 330 -23.60 16.73 -8.14
CA ARG A 330 -22.75 16.91 -9.31
C ARG A 330 -23.49 16.69 -10.63
N ALA A 331 -24.44 15.76 -10.65
CA ALA A 331 -25.27 15.50 -11.83
C ALA A 331 -26.32 16.60 -12.04
N GLU A 332 -26.89 17.11 -10.95
CA GLU A 332 -27.97 18.11 -10.93
C GLU A 332 -27.65 19.23 -9.93
N PRO A 333 -26.78 20.19 -10.30
CA PRO A 333 -26.33 21.24 -9.38
C PRO A 333 -27.45 22.23 -9.09
N THR A 334 -27.91 22.21 -7.84
CA THR A 334 -28.86 23.18 -7.27
C THR A 334 -28.28 23.76 -5.99
N GLU A 335 -28.71 24.98 -5.60
CA GLU A 335 -28.24 25.58 -4.34
C GLU A 335 -28.61 24.73 -3.12
N GLU A 336 -29.84 24.20 -3.12
CA GLU A 336 -30.34 23.30 -2.08
C GLU A 336 -29.55 21.98 -2.06
N GLY A 337 -29.37 21.32 -3.22
CA GLY A 337 -28.61 20.09 -3.31
C GLY A 337 -27.13 20.25 -2.95
N THR A 338 -26.52 21.39 -3.29
CA THR A 338 -25.15 21.74 -2.88
C THR A 338 -25.05 21.88 -1.37
N SER A 339 -26.01 22.59 -0.76
CA SER A 339 -26.06 22.78 0.69
C SER A 339 -26.24 21.45 1.41
N GLN A 340 -27.16 20.60 0.94
CA GLN A 340 -27.40 19.27 1.49
C GLN A 340 -26.15 18.38 1.39
N ALA A 341 -25.56 18.27 0.19
CA ALA A 341 -24.38 17.43 -0.01
C ALA A 341 -23.20 17.88 0.88
N LEU A 342 -22.92 19.18 0.96
CA LEU A 342 -21.86 19.71 1.83
C LEU A 342 -22.15 19.50 3.31
N GLN A 343 -23.41 19.63 3.73
CA GLN A 343 -23.81 19.34 5.11
C GLN A 343 -23.56 17.88 5.46
N SER A 344 -23.92 16.95 4.58
CA SER A 344 -23.69 15.51 4.79
C SER A 344 -22.20 15.15 4.81
N GLN A 345 -21.40 15.72 3.92
CA GLN A 345 -19.94 15.57 3.92
C GLN A 345 -19.33 16.12 5.24
N SER A 346 -19.79 17.27 5.71
CA SER A 346 -19.33 17.89 6.96
C SER A 346 -19.77 17.12 8.21
N ASN A 347 -21.01 16.61 8.22
CA ASN A 347 -21.54 15.75 9.26
C ASN A 347 -20.74 14.45 9.36
N PHE A 348 -20.36 13.86 8.23
CA PHE A 348 -19.48 12.70 8.23
C PHE A 348 -18.11 13.05 8.82
N ALA A 349 -17.46 14.10 8.33
CA ALA A 349 -16.12 14.49 8.76
C ALA A 349 -16.02 14.83 10.26
N SER A 350 -17.11 15.33 10.85
CA SER A 350 -17.20 15.62 12.28
C SER A 350 -17.48 14.39 13.14
N ARG A 351 -18.35 13.48 12.68
CA ARG A 351 -18.71 12.26 13.43
C ARG A 351 -17.65 11.16 13.31
N PHE A 352 -16.98 11.06 12.18
CA PHE A 352 -16.07 9.97 11.83
C PHE A 352 -14.69 10.46 11.34
N PRO A 353 -13.98 11.31 12.09
CA PRO A 353 -12.71 11.91 11.65
C PRO A 353 -11.59 10.89 11.40
N ASP A 354 -11.64 9.74 12.09
CA ASP A 354 -10.67 8.64 11.98
C ASP A 354 -11.21 7.47 11.13
N SER A 355 -12.30 7.65 10.38
CA SER A 355 -12.84 6.59 9.53
C SER A 355 -11.86 6.24 8.39
N PRO A 356 -11.83 4.98 7.92
CA PRO A 356 -11.11 4.59 6.71
C PRO A 356 -11.51 5.36 5.43
N PHE A 357 -12.64 6.06 5.46
CA PHE A 357 -13.17 6.86 4.35
C PHE A 357 -13.00 8.39 4.56
N SER A 358 -12.44 8.81 5.68
CA SER A 358 -12.27 10.23 6.03
C SER A 358 -11.45 11.01 5.00
N ALA A 359 -10.40 10.39 4.44
CA ALA A 359 -9.55 11.02 3.44
C ALA A 359 -10.33 11.42 2.17
N ASP A 360 -11.22 10.57 1.68
CA ASP A 360 -12.05 10.85 0.50
C ASP A 360 -13.00 12.04 0.73
N ILE A 361 -13.57 12.14 1.94
CA ILE A 361 -14.44 13.26 2.34
C ILE A 361 -13.65 14.56 2.43
N TYR A 362 -12.47 14.55 3.05
CA TYR A 362 -11.63 15.74 3.15
C TYR A 362 -11.10 16.18 1.79
N MET A 363 -10.80 15.26 0.87
CA MET A 363 -10.46 15.61 -0.52
C MET A 363 -11.61 16.37 -1.19
N ARG A 364 -12.84 15.84 -1.15
CA ARG A 364 -14.02 16.50 -1.74
C ARG A 364 -14.29 17.88 -1.14
N LEU A 365 -14.24 17.99 0.18
CA LEU A 365 -14.41 19.27 0.88
C LEU A 365 -13.31 20.26 0.50
N ALA A 366 -12.06 19.81 0.41
CA ALA A 366 -10.93 20.66 0.04
C ALA A 366 -11.05 21.18 -1.39
N GLU A 367 -11.34 20.30 -2.34
CA GLU A 367 -11.52 20.63 -3.77
C GLU A 367 -12.68 21.60 -3.98
N PHE A 368 -13.80 21.39 -3.28
CA PHE A 368 -14.93 22.31 -3.35
C PHE A 368 -14.57 23.69 -2.82
N GLN A 369 -13.95 23.76 -1.64
CA GLN A 369 -13.53 25.03 -1.04
C GLN A 369 -12.49 25.75 -1.92
N LEU A 370 -11.60 25.00 -2.56
CA LEU A 370 -10.64 25.55 -3.51
C LEU A 370 -11.33 26.14 -4.74
N ALA A 371 -12.35 25.46 -5.27
CA ALA A 371 -13.12 25.92 -6.44
C ALA A 371 -13.88 27.22 -6.18
N ILE A 372 -14.36 27.45 -4.95
CA ILE A 372 -14.99 28.72 -4.54
C ILE A 372 -13.99 29.72 -3.94
N GLU A 373 -12.68 29.50 -4.14
CA GLU A 373 -11.58 30.35 -3.66
C GLU A 373 -11.50 30.56 -2.13
N ASN A 374 -12.17 29.71 -1.35
CA ASN A 374 -12.05 29.66 0.10
C ASN A 374 -10.77 28.90 0.50
N LEU A 375 -9.63 29.54 0.31
CA LEU A 375 -8.30 28.93 0.45
C LEU A 375 -8.00 28.41 1.86
N LEU A 376 -8.48 29.08 2.92
CA LEU A 376 -8.18 28.68 4.30
C LEU A 376 -8.93 27.40 4.72
N PRO A 377 -10.26 27.27 4.50
CA PRO A 377 -10.95 25.99 4.63
C PRO A 377 -10.35 24.88 3.76
N ALA A 378 -9.99 25.18 2.51
CA ALA A 378 -9.36 24.21 1.61
C ALA A 378 -8.03 23.68 2.19
N ALA A 379 -7.15 24.57 2.63
CA ALA A 379 -5.90 24.20 3.29
C ALA A 379 -6.13 23.34 4.55
N GLY A 380 -7.15 23.68 5.35
CA GLY A 380 -7.53 22.90 6.53
C GLY A 380 -7.90 21.45 6.20
N ALA A 381 -8.68 21.25 5.14
CA ALA A 381 -9.11 19.93 4.68
C ALA A 381 -7.97 19.13 4.01
N PHE A 382 -7.17 19.74 3.13
CA PHE A 382 -5.98 19.07 2.56
C PHE A 382 -5.01 18.61 3.65
N ARG A 383 -4.77 19.44 4.67
CA ARG A 383 -3.92 19.06 5.80
C ARG A 383 -4.43 17.81 6.53
N ARG A 384 -5.75 17.65 6.67
CA ARG A 384 -6.33 16.43 7.28
C ARG A 384 -6.04 15.17 6.46
N VAL A 385 -5.94 15.28 5.13
CA VAL A 385 -5.55 14.16 4.26
C VAL A 385 -4.06 13.86 4.41
N VAL A 386 -3.21 14.88 4.39
CA VAL A 386 -1.75 14.74 4.51
C VAL A 386 -1.34 14.14 5.85
N ASP A 387 -1.94 14.62 6.94
CA ASP A 387 -1.61 14.19 8.31
C ASP A 387 -2.42 12.97 8.77
N GLY A 388 -3.44 12.57 7.99
CA GLY A 388 -4.37 11.51 8.33
C GLY A 388 -3.83 10.10 8.09
N LYS A 389 -4.32 9.13 8.87
CA LYS A 389 -3.91 7.71 8.80
C LYS A 389 -4.43 6.98 7.55
N HIS A 390 -5.53 7.45 6.99
CA HIS A 390 -6.30 6.69 5.99
C HIS A 390 -6.15 7.19 4.54
N GLY A 391 -5.42 8.28 4.31
CA GLY A 391 -5.09 8.73 2.95
C GLY A 391 -4.25 7.69 2.21
N THR A 392 -4.52 7.48 0.93
CA THR A 392 -3.59 6.71 0.08
C THR A 392 -2.29 7.50 -0.15
N ALA A 393 -1.24 6.85 -0.62
CA ALA A 393 0.00 7.54 -0.98
C ALA A 393 -0.27 8.64 -2.03
N GLU A 394 -1.05 8.31 -3.05
CA GLU A 394 -1.48 9.24 -4.10
C GLU A 394 -2.30 10.42 -3.55
N GLN A 395 -3.31 10.16 -2.71
CA GLN A 395 -4.11 11.21 -2.10
C GLN A 395 -3.26 12.17 -1.26
N ARG A 396 -2.30 11.64 -0.49
CA ARG A 396 -1.37 12.47 0.29
C ARG A 396 -0.47 13.32 -0.60
N GLN A 397 0.02 12.78 -1.72
CA GLN A 397 0.82 13.53 -2.69
C GLN A 397 0.00 14.68 -3.32
N ILE A 398 -1.21 14.39 -3.79
CA ILE A 398 -2.11 15.42 -4.34
C ILE A 398 -2.40 16.49 -3.27
N ALA A 399 -2.80 16.07 -2.07
CA ALA A 399 -3.18 16.97 -1.00
C ALA A 399 -2.01 17.84 -0.50
N VAL A 400 -0.79 17.32 -0.40
CA VAL A 400 0.36 18.11 0.08
C VAL A 400 0.76 19.19 -0.92
N TRP A 401 0.67 18.90 -2.21
CA TRP A 401 0.87 19.90 -3.27
C TRP A 401 -0.20 20.98 -3.22
N GLN A 402 -1.48 20.61 -3.15
CA GLN A 402 -2.57 21.59 -3.09
C GLN A 402 -2.53 22.42 -1.79
N LEU A 403 -2.09 21.82 -0.67
CA LEU A 403 -1.88 22.52 0.58
C LEU A 403 -0.79 23.60 0.46
N LEU A 404 0.34 23.28 -0.20
CA LEU A 404 1.39 24.26 -0.50
C LEU A 404 0.82 25.43 -1.30
N GLN A 405 0.10 25.13 -2.39
CA GLN A 405 -0.50 26.14 -3.25
C GLN A 405 -1.51 27.03 -2.50
N CYS A 406 -2.33 26.46 -1.62
CA CYS A 406 -3.25 27.23 -0.78
C CYS A 406 -2.50 28.20 0.15
N TYR A 407 -1.43 27.74 0.82
CA TYR A 407 -0.64 28.62 1.69
C TYR A 407 0.12 29.71 0.93
N SER A 408 0.66 29.39 -0.25
CA SER A 408 1.29 30.37 -1.14
C SER A 408 0.30 31.45 -1.57
N LYS A 409 -0.92 31.08 -2.00
CA LYS A 409 -1.97 32.05 -2.38
C LYS A 409 -2.47 32.89 -1.20
N LEU A 410 -2.52 32.32 0.00
CA LEU A 410 -2.86 33.05 1.23
C LEU A 410 -1.72 33.96 1.74
N SER A 411 -0.57 33.98 1.06
CA SER A 411 0.65 34.67 1.53
C SER A 411 1.11 34.23 2.93
N ARG A 412 0.78 33.00 3.35
CA ARG A 412 1.23 32.41 4.63
C ARG A 412 2.56 31.70 4.42
N TRP A 413 3.59 32.50 4.14
CA TRP A 413 4.89 32.03 3.66
C TRP A 413 5.61 31.06 4.60
N ASP A 414 5.50 31.25 5.92
CA ASP A 414 6.09 30.33 6.90
C ASP A 414 5.47 28.93 6.85
N GLU A 415 4.15 28.84 6.64
CA GLU A 415 3.46 27.56 6.48
C GLU A 415 3.79 26.95 5.12
N ALA A 416 3.78 27.74 4.04
CA ALA A 416 4.17 27.30 2.71
C ALA A 416 5.60 26.71 2.71
N MET A 417 6.57 27.41 3.30
CA MET A 417 7.95 26.94 3.44
C MET A 417 8.03 25.60 4.20
N ARG A 418 7.24 25.44 5.27
CA ARG A 418 7.20 24.20 6.04
C ARG A 418 6.67 23.03 5.19
N ILE A 419 5.61 23.25 4.43
CA ILE A 419 5.02 22.23 3.56
C ILE A 419 5.98 21.90 2.39
N ALA A 420 6.60 22.90 1.77
CA ALA A 420 7.58 22.69 0.70
C ALA A 420 8.75 21.79 1.15
N ARG A 421 9.33 22.06 2.32
CA ARG A 421 10.38 21.22 2.91
C ARG A 421 9.89 19.80 3.20
N ARG A 422 8.64 19.67 3.66
CA ARG A 422 8.03 18.37 3.92
C ARG A 422 7.86 17.54 2.65
N ILE A 423 7.50 18.15 1.52
CA ILE A 423 7.45 17.45 0.23
C ILE A 423 8.83 16.86 -0.10
N GLN A 424 9.90 17.64 0.08
CA GLN A 424 11.27 17.16 -0.20
C GLN A 424 11.72 16.04 0.74
N SER A 425 11.35 16.08 2.03
CA SER A 425 11.82 15.11 3.01
C SER A 425 10.96 13.86 3.14
N GLU A 426 9.63 14.00 3.08
CA GLU A 426 8.67 12.91 3.32
C GLU A 426 8.09 12.33 2.03
N PHE A 427 8.19 13.04 0.90
CA PHE A 427 7.66 12.62 -0.39
C PHE A 427 8.72 12.73 -1.51
N PRO A 428 9.87 12.04 -1.39
CA PRO A 428 10.96 12.15 -2.37
C PRO A 428 10.54 11.71 -3.79
N ASP A 429 9.60 10.78 -3.90
CA ASP A 429 9.05 10.29 -5.17
C ASP A 429 7.85 11.13 -5.68
N HIS A 430 7.61 12.32 -5.11
CA HIS A 430 6.51 13.17 -5.51
C HIS A 430 6.68 13.66 -6.97
N PRO A 431 5.63 13.61 -7.82
CA PRO A 431 5.73 14.03 -9.24
C PRO A 431 6.19 15.48 -9.46
N ARG A 432 6.03 16.34 -8.44
CA ARG A 432 6.42 17.76 -8.44
C ARG A 432 7.60 18.08 -7.51
N VAL A 433 8.37 17.08 -7.06
CA VAL A 433 9.46 17.31 -6.09
C VAL A 433 10.52 18.31 -6.62
N THR A 434 10.77 18.31 -7.94
CA THR A 434 11.64 19.28 -8.61
C THR A 434 11.01 20.67 -8.67
N ALA A 435 9.72 20.75 -9.02
CA ALA A 435 8.96 22.01 -9.02
C ALA A 435 8.88 22.66 -7.63
N VAL A 436 8.97 21.88 -6.54
CA VAL A 436 9.05 22.44 -5.18
C VAL A 436 10.30 23.31 -4.97
N GLN A 437 11.41 23.06 -5.67
CA GLN A 437 12.59 23.91 -5.56
C GLN A 437 12.33 25.33 -6.10
N LEU A 438 11.56 25.42 -7.20
CA LEU A 438 11.11 26.70 -7.75
C LEU A 438 10.18 27.42 -6.76
N GLU A 439 9.22 26.69 -6.19
CA GLU A 439 8.32 27.21 -5.15
C GLU A 439 9.07 27.73 -3.92
N ILE A 440 10.12 27.03 -3.46
CA ILE A 440 10.96 27.49 -2.34
C ILE A 440 11.60 28.84 -2.67
N GLY A 441 12.14 28.99 -3.88
CA GLY A 441 12.69 30.26 -4.35
C GLY A 441 11.65 31.39 -4.34
N TYR A 442 10.46 31.12 -4.85
CA TYR A 442 9.33 32.04 -4.82
C TYR A 442 8.91 32.42 -3.38
N ILE A 443 8.80 31.43 -2.49
CA ILE A 443 8.44 31.67 -1.08
C ILE A 443 9.52 32.52 -0.38
N LEU A 444 10.80 32.20 -0.56
CA LEU A 444 11.91 32.98 0.01
C LEU A 444 11.91 34.44 -0.49
N MET A 445 11.59 34.64 -1.77
CA MET A 445 11.46 35.98 -2.35
C MET A 445 10.37 36.78 -1.63
N ASN A 446 9.19 36.19 -1.43
CA ASN A 446 8.06 36.84 -0.75
C ASN A 446 8.25 37.00 0.77
N MET A 447 9.11 36.18 1.40
CA MET A 447 9.54 36.37 2.78
C MET A 447 10.55 37.52 2.96
N GLY A 448 10.98 38.18 1.87
CA GLY A 448 12.03 39.20 1.91
C GLY A 448 13.46 38.62 1.99
N GLN A 449 13.61 37.29 1.93
CA GLN A 449 14.91 36.62 1.99
C GLN A 449 15.55 36.55 0.60
N HIS A 450 15.69 37.71 -0.05
CA HIS A 450 16.05 37.83 -1.46
C HIS A 450 17.37 37.14 -1.83
N ALA A 451 18.41 37.27 -1.00
CA ALA A 451 19.69 36.61 -1.24
C ALA A 451 19.57 35.08 -1.26
N GLN A 452 18.80 34.51 -0.32
CA GLN A 452 18.57 33.06 -0.28
C GLN A 452 17.69 32.60 -1.44
N ALA A 453 16.69 33.41 -1.82
CA ALA A 453 15.85 33.14 -2.99
C ALA A 453 16.70 33.05 -4.26
N ILE A 454 17.62 33.99 -4.47
CA ILE A 454 18.53 33.99 -5.63
C ILE A 454 19.35 32.71 -5.66
N THR A 455 20.00 32.34 -4.55
CA THR A 455 20.78 31.09 -4.49
C THR A 455 19.93 29.85 -4.78
N ALA A 456 18.73 29.76 -4.19
CA ALA A 456 17.84 28.63 -4.41
C ALA A 456 17.40 28.53 -5.88
N LEU A 457 17.03 29.65 -6.50
CA LEU A 457 16.60 29.71 -7.90
C LEU A 457 17.77 29.49 -8.87
N GLN A 458 18.99 29.89 -8.53
CA GLN A 458 20.17 29.57 -9.32
C GLN A 458 20.42 28.06 -9.38
N ASN A 459 20.22 27.34 -8.28
CA ASN A 459 20.30 25.88 -8.29
C ASN A 459 19.19 25.25 -9.15
N VAL A 460 18.01 25.87 -9.24
CA VAL A 460 16.95 25.43 -10.17
C VAL A 460 17.42 25.53 -11.63
N LEU A 461 18.13 26.61 -11.97
CA LEU A 461 18.65 26.84 -13.32
C LEU A 461 19.75 25.87 -13.77
N GLU A 462 20.30 25.04 -12.87
CA GLU A 462 21.27 24.01 -13.25
C GLU A 462 20.65 22.85 -14.04
N TRP A 463 19.33 22.65 -13.91
CA TRP A 463 18.61 21.52 -14.52
C TRP A 463 17.28 21.91 -15.17
N ALA A 464 16.68 23.05 -14.79
CA ALA A 464 15.39 23.48 -15.34
C ALA A 464 15.55 24.01 -16.78
N GLU A 465 14.54 23.73 -17.61
CA GLU A 465 14.43 24.23 -18.98
C GLU A 465 13.02 24.81 -19.21
N GLY A 466 12.80 25.47 -20.36
CA GLY A 466 11.48 25.99 -20.74
C GLY A 466 10.86 26.97 -19.73
N GLU A 467 9.60 26.72 -19.35
CA GLU A 467 8.83 27.59 -18.45
C GLU A 467 9.44 27.69 -17.05
N ASP A 468 9.87 26.58 -16.44
CA ASP A 468 10.43 26.57 -15.08
C ASP A 468 11.71 27.42 -15.00
N ALA A 469 12.55 27.37 -16.05
CA ALA A 469 13.77 28.17 -16.11
C ALA A 469 13.48 29.66 -16.37
N ALA A 470 12.43 29.96 -17.14
CA ALA A 470 11.97 31.33 -17.36
C ALA A 470 11.42 31.95 -16.07
N GLU A 471 10.59 31.18 -15.34
CA GLU A 471 10.03 31.57 -14.06
C GLU A 471 11.13 31.79 -13.00
N ALA A 472 12.11 30.89 -12.91
CA ALA A 472 13.24 31.04 -11.99
C ALA A 472 14.05 32.31 -12.26
N ARG A 473 14.40 32.58 -13.53
CA ARG A 473 15.11 33.81 -13.94
C ARG A 473 14.30 35.06 -13.61
N TYR A 474 12.99 35.01 -13.83
CA TYR A 474 12.11 36.11 -13.50
C TYR A 474 12.08 36.41 -12.00
N TYR A 475 11.96 35.40 -11.14
CA TYR A 475 12.02 35.60 -9.68
C TYR A 475 13.41 36.06 -9.20
N ILE A 476 14.50 35.63 -9.83
CA ILE A 476 15.84 36.18 -9.57
C ILE A 476 15.88 37.68 -9.90
N GLY A 477 15.33 38.08 -11.04
CA GLY A 477 15.22 39.48 -11.43
C GLY A 477 14.43 40.31 -10.43
N GLN A 478 13.27 39.82 -9.99
CA GLN A 478 12.47 40.46 -8.94
C GLN A 478 13.20 40.56 -7.61
N ALA A 479 13.93 39.51 -7.21
CA ALA A 479 14.72 39.54 -5.98
C ALA A 479 15.80 40.62 -6.02
N TYR A 480 16.53 40.76 -7.14
CA TYR A 480 17.49 41.86 -7.31
C TYR A 480 16.83 43.23 -7.34
N GLN A 481 15.66 43.36 -7.97
CA GLN A 481 14.90 44.61 -8.02
C GLN A 481 14.46 45.04 -6.61
N ASN A 482 13.98 44.10 -5.79
CA ASN A 482 13.60 44.36 -4.38
C ASN A 482 14.80 44.72 -3.50
N MET A 483 16.01 44.25 -3.85
CA MET A 483 17.27 44.67 -3.24
C MET A 483 17.81 46.01 -3.79
N ALA A 484 17.08 46.68 -4.68
CA ALA A 484 17.51 47.89 -5.41
C ALA A 484 18.78 47.69 -6.28
N GLU A 485 19.13 46.45 -6.61
CA GLU A 485 20.23 46.11 -7.51
C GLU A 485 19.76 46.10 -8.98
N TYR A 486 19.26 47.25 -9.44
CA TYR A 486 18.54 47.36 -10.72
C TYR A 486 19.34 46.89 -11.94
N ARG A 487 20.67 47.07 -11.99
CA ARG A 487 21.48 46.57 -13.11
C ARG A 487 21.52 45.04 -13.17
N LYS A 488 21.57 44.37 -12.03
CA LYS A 488 21.50 42.89 -11.98
C LYS A 488 20.10 42.40 -12.32
N ALA A 489 19.07 43.09 -11.83
CA ALA A 489 17.67 42.81 -12.17
C ALA A 489 17.44 42.90 -13.68
N ILE A 490 17.93 43.95 -14.34
CA ILE A 490 17.84 44.13 -15.81
C ILE A 490 18.47 42.96 -16.56
N THR A 491 19.61 42.45 -16.07
CA THR A 491 20.31 41.31 -16.67
C THR A 491 19.47 40.03 -16.55
N ALA A 492 19.01 39.71 -15.33
CA ALA A 492 18.18 38.53 -15.09
C ALA A 492 16.86 38.55 -15.88
N PHE A 493 16.18 39.71 -15.95
CA PHE A 493 14.97 39.84 -16.76
C PHE A 493 15.24 39.73 -18.26
N TYR A 494 16.38 40.21 -18.75
CA TYR A 494 16.77 40.02 -20.15
C TYR A 494 17.00 38.55 -20.49
N GLU A 495 17.62 37.81 -19.57
CA GLU A 495 17.92 36.38 -19.73
C GLU A 495 16.66 35.51 -19.88
N VAL A 496 15.51 35.95 -19.36
CA VAL A 496 14.21 35.28 -19.58
C VAL A 496 13.89 35.17 -21.07
N GLY A 497 14.01 36.27 -21.82
CA GLY A 497 13.75 36.29 -23.26
C GLY A 497 14.93 35.77 -24.11
N PHE A 498 16.16 35.90 -23.61
CA PHE A 498 17.36 35.48 -24.34
C PHE A 498 17.54 33.95 -24.36
N TYR A 499 17.29 33.28 -23.23
CA TYR A 499 17.41 31.83 -23.11
C TYR A 499 16.07 31.09 -23.23
N GLY A 500 14.94 31.80 -23.22
CA GLY A 500 13.59 31.24 -23.24
C GLY A 500 12.98 31.14 -24.63
N ALA A 501 13.68 30.55 -25.62
CA ALA A 501 13.07 30.31 -26.94
C ALA A 501 11.79 29.44 -26.87
N ASP A 502 11.71 28.59 -25.83
CA ASP A 502 10.57 27.74 -25.50
C ASP A 502 9.74 28.26 -24.30
N ALA A 503 10.06 29.45 -23.78
CA ALA A 503 9.32 30.06 -22.68
C ALA A 503 8.01 30.69 -23.18
N SER A 504 6.96 30.63 -22.36
CA SER A 504 5.70 31.29 -22.72
C SER A 504 5.89 32.79 -22.95
N THR A 505 5.21 33.33 -23.96
CA THR A 505 5.27 34.75 -24.28
C THR A 505 4.89 35.62 -23.07
N GLN A 506 4.05 35.09 -22.17
CA GLN A 506 3.64 35.74 -20.93
C GLN A 506 4.82 36.01 -19.99
N TRP A 507 5.73 35.04 -19.78
CA TRP A 507 6.93 35.26 -18.97
C TRP A 507 7.85 36.31 -19.60
N ILE A 508 8.04 36.24 -20.92
CA ILE A 508 8.88 37.20 -21.64
C ILE A 508 8.30 38.62 -21.55
N ASN A 509 6.98 38.78 -21.71
CA ASN A 509 6.30 40.08 -21.56
C ASN A 509 6.45 40.64 -20.15
N THR A 510 6.24 39.79 -19.14
CA THR A 510 6.30 40.21 -17.73
C THR A 510 7.72 40.63 -17.36
N ALA A 511 8.73 39.86 -17.78
CA ALA A 511 10.14 40.18 -17.56
C ALA A 511 10.56 41.46 -18.31
N ASP A 512 10.18 41.62 -19.58
CA ASP A 512 10.48 42.83 -20.34
C ASP A 512 9.85 44.07 -19.71
N PHE A 513 8.63 43.95 -19.19
CA PHE A 513 7.95 45.06 -18.53
C PHE A 513 8.69 45.49 -17.25
N GLN A 514 9.05 44.53 -16.39
CA GLN A 514 9.83 44.80 -15.17
C GLN A 514 11.23 45.33 -15.48
N ARG A 515 11.86 44.82 -16.54
CA ARG A 515 13.14 45.32 -17.05
C ARG A 515 13.05 46.78 -17.47
N ALA A 516 11.99 47.16 -18.18
CA ALA A 516 11.74 48.54 -18.57
C ALA A 516 11.56 49.43 -17.32
N GLN A 517 10.78 48.99 -16.33
CA GLN A 517 10.61 49.72 -15.07
C GLN A 517 11.93 49.91 -14.31
N CYS A 518 12.82 48.92 -14.31
CA CYS A 518 14.17 49.08 -13.74
C CYS A 518 14.97 50.17 -14.46
N ASN A 519 14.85 50.28 -15.79
CA ASN A 519 15.48 51.36 -16.56
C ASN A 519 14.85 52.73 -16.24
N GLU A 520 13.54 52.80 -15.99
CA GLU A 520 12.87 54.04 -15.55
C GLU A 520 13.48 54.54 -14.22
N VAL A 521 13.63 53.64 -13.25
CA VAL A 521 14.20 53.97 -11.93
C VAL A 521 15.65 54.44 -12.03
N LEU A 522 16.41 53.90 -12.98
CA LEU A 522 17.79 54.35 -13.26
C LEU A 522 17.87 55.65 -14.07
N GLY A 523 16.74 56.21 -14.53
CA GLY A 523 16.70 57.39 -15.39
C GLY A 523 17.06 57.11 -16.86
N GLU A 524 17.18 55.84 -17.24
CA GLU A 524 17.54 55.38 -18.59
C GLU A 524 16.28 55.33 -19.48
N PHE A 525 15.55 56.44 -19.57
CA PHE A 525 14.19 56.51 -20.16
C PHE A 525 14.13 56.09 -21.64
N GLU A 526 15.17 56.37 -22.41
CA GLU A 526 15.26 55.93 -23.82
C GLU A 526 15.31 54.40 -23.94
N GLN A 527 16.02 53.74 -23.02
CA GLN A 527 16.10 52.29 -23.00
C GLN A 527 14.77 51.68 -22.55
N ALA A 528 14.12 52.25 -21.51
CA ALA A 528 12.78 51.85 -21.10
C ALA A 528 11.77 51.95 -22.25
N ARG A 529 11.77 53.09 -22.98
CA ARG A 529 10.91 53.31 -24.16
C ARG A 529 11.16 52.29 -25.27
N ARG A 530 12.41 51.92 -25.53
CA ARG A 530 12.75 50.85 -26.49
C ARG A 530 12.15 49.52 -26.07
N ILE A 531 12.28 49.13 -24.80
CA ILE A 531 11.77 47.85 -24.30
C ILE A 531 10.24 47.80 -24.34
N TYR A 532 9.54 48.85 -23.94
CA TYR A 532 8.08 48.91 -24.07
C TYR A 532 7.60 48.78 -25.52
N ASN A 533 8.32 49.39 -26.47
CA ASN A 533 8.02 49.22 -27.89
C ASN A 533 8.23 47.79 -28.39
N ILE A 534 9.16 47.02 -27.80
CA ILE A 534 9.32 45.59 -28.11
C ILE A 534 8.06 44.83 -27.71
N ILE A 535 7.53 45.07 -26.50
CA ILE A 535 6.29 44.44 -26.02
C ILE A 535 5.11 44.78 -26.96
N ILE A 536 4.96 46.06 -27.33
CA ILE A 536 3.89 46.52 -28.23
C ILE A 536 3.99 45.86 -29.61
N ARG A 537 5.20 45.69 -30.16
CA ARG A 537 5.42 45.02 -31.45
C ARG A 537 5.12 43.53 -31.39
N ARG A 538 5.44 42.88 -30.26
CA ARG A 538 5.23 41.45 -30.06
C ARG A 538 3.75 41.10 -29.87
N GLU A 539 3.05 41.81 -28.98
CA GLU A 539 1.67 41.49 -28.60
C GLU A 539 0.60 42.26 -29.40
N GLY A 540 1.01 43.31 -30.12
CA GLY A 540 0.11 44.27 -30.73
C GLY A 540 -0.37 45.30 -29.72
N GLY A 541 -0.51 46.56 -30.17
CA GLY A 541 -0.83 47.67 -29.28
C GLY A 541 -2.15 47.52 -28.52
N ALA A 542 -3.15 46.87 -29.12
CA ALA A 542 -4.49 46.70 -28.51
C ALA A 542 -4.56 45.55 -27.48
N SER A 543 -3.50 44.78 -27.30
CA SER A 543 -3.40 43.77 -26.24
C SER A 543 -3.32 44.40 -24.85
N GLU A 544 -3.57 43.61 -23.80
CA GLU A 544 -3.41 44.05 -22.41
C GLU A 544 -1.99 44.59 -22.16
N TRP A 545 -0.96 43.81 -22.50
CA TRP A 545 0.44 44.21 -22.36
C TRP A 545 0.81 45.41 -23.24
N GLY A 546 0.34 45.46 -24.49
CA GLY A 546 0.57 46.57 -25.40
C GLY A 546 -0.09 47.88 -24.95
N GLY A 547 -1.26 47.79 -24.31
CA GLY A 547 -1.94 48.92 -23.68
C GLY A 547 -1.17 49.46 -22.48
N LEU A 548 -0.76 48.57 -21.55
CA LEU A 548 0.05 48.94 -20.38
C LEU A 548 1.38 49.58 -20.80
N ALA A 549 2.06 48.99 -21.79
CA ALA A 549 3.33 49.51 -22.31
C ALA A 549 3.17 50.91 -22.94
N ARG A 550 2.07 51.18 -23.67
CA ARG A 550 1.79 52.52 -24.22
C ARG A 550 1.56 53.56 -23.13
N GLN A 551 0.75 53.21 -22.13
CA GLN A 551 0.50 54.09 -21.00
C GLN A 551 1.81 54.47 -20.29
N LYS A 552 2.73 53.51 -20.13
CA LYS A 552 4.05 53.78 -19.58
C LYS A 552 4.87 54.72 -20.48
N ILE A 553 4.97 54.47 -21.77
CA ILE A 553 5.67 55.32 -22.75
C ILE A 553 5.18 56.78 -22.69
N GLU A 554 3.87 57.01 -22.56
CA GLU A 554 3.26 58.35 -22.49
C GLU A 554 3.62 59.09 -21.19
N SER A 555 3.84 58.35 -20.10
CA SER A 555 4.27 58.89 -18.81
C SER A 555 5.76 59.24 -18.74
N LEU A 556 6.57 58.74 -19.69
CA LEU A 556 8.02 58.97 -19.71
C LEU A 556 8.39 60.35 -20.25
N PRO A 557 9.45 61.00 -19.73
CA PRO A 557 9.95 62.27 -20.26
C PRO A 557 10.19 62.21 -21.78
N PRO A 558 9.85 63.27 -22.53
CA PRO A 558 10.00 63.26 -23.99
C PRO A 558 11.45 62.99 -24.39
N PRO A 559 11.69 62.27 -25.50
CA PRO A 559 13.04 62.02 -25.99
C PRO A 559 13.75 63.35 -26.23
N PRO A 560 15.08 63.44 -25.96
CA PRO A 560 15.83 64.64 -26.27
C PRO A 560 15.70 64.96 -27.77
N PRO A 561 15.58 66.24 -28.14
CA PRO A 561 15.43 66.63 -29.53
C PRO A 561 16.60 66.07 -30.34
N SER A 562 16.27 65.35 -31.42
CA SER A 562 17.26 64.80 -32.35
C SER A 562 18.13 65.94 -32.88
N GLY A 563 19.37 66.00 -32.40
CA GLY A 563 20.37 66.94 -32.89
C GLY A 563 20.62 66.67 -34.37
N ASN A 564 20.40 67.69 -35.20
CA ASN A 564 20.77 67.70 -36.62
C ASN A 564 22.27 67.55 -36.81
#